data_AF-A0A9Q9UM15-F1
#
_entry.id   AF-A0A9Q9UM15-F1
#
_cell.length_a   1.000
_cell.length_b   1.000
_cell.length_c   1.000
_cell.angle_alpha   90.00
_cell.angle_beta   90.00
_cell.angle_gamma   90.00
#
_symmetry.space_group_name_H-M   'P 1'
#
loop_
_entity.id
_entity.type
_entity.pdbx_description
1 polymer ?
#
loop_
_entity_poly.entity_id
_entity_poly.type
_entity_poly.pdbx_seq_one_letter_code
_entity_poly.pdbx_strand_id
1 'polypeptide(L)'
;MLVYYANLRHVMRIIMGAIMRTTSNVKKSVNVSLSPEILEEARKLKINISAVLTEALLEKLREHKREEWLRDNKKSIDTINQWVEENGSFSDFQRPF
;
A
#
# COMPACT_ATOMS: atom_id res chain seq x y z
N MET A 1 -1.00 -27.99 -7.31
CA MET A 1 -1.35 -26.91 -8.25
C MET A 1 -1.64 -25.55 -7.58
N LEU A 2 -1.86 -25.45 -6.25
CA LEU A 2 -2.15 -24.17 -5.56
C LEU A 2 -0.89 -23.42 -5.03
N VAL A 3 0.22 -24.12 -4.82
CA VAL A 3 1.47 -23.54 -4.26
C VAL A 3 2.22 -22.66 -5.29
N TYR A 4 2.03 -22.92 -6.59
CA TYR A 4 2.65 -22.15 -7.67
C TYR A 4 2.07 -20.74 -7.85
N TYR A 5 0.80 -20.51 -7.50
CA TYR A 5 0.17 -19.19 -7.57
C TYR A 5 0.50 -18.28 -6.38
N ALA A 6 0.85 -18.86 -5.22
CA ALA A 6 1.22 -18.11 -4.02
C ALA A 6 2.60 -17.43 -4.17
N ASN A 7 3.56 -18.14 -4.78
CA ASN A 7 4.88 -17.58 -5.08
C ASN A 7 4.82 -16.46 -6.14
N LEU A 8 3.96 -16.62 -7.16
CA LEU A 8 3.80 -15.59 -8.20
C LEU A 8 3.25 -14.28 -7.63
N ARG A 9 2.26 -14.33 -6.72
CA ARG A 9 1.76 -13.12 -6.01
C ARG A 9 2.81 -12.49 -5.10
N HIS A 10 3.63 -13.29 -4.42
CA HIS A 10 4.67 -12.77 -3.52
C HIS A 10 5.79 -12.06 -4.28
N VAL A 11 6.24 -12.66 -5.38
CA VAL A 11 7.21 -12.07 -6.32
C VAL A 11 6.61 -10.82 -6.97
N MET A 12 5.34 -10.86 -7.40
CA MET A 12 4.63 -9.67 -7.92
C MET A 12 4.49 -8.55 -6.88
N ARG A 13 4.39 -8.84 -5.57
CA ARG A 13 4.34 -7.81 -4.51
C ARG A 13 5.67 -7.05 -4.36
N ILE A 14 6.79 -7.77 -4.38
CA ILE A 14 8.14 -7.18 -4.31
C ILE A 14 8.44 -6.44 -5.62
N ILE A 15 8.14 -7.07 -6.75
CA ILE A 15 8.35 -6.48 -8.08
C ILE A 15 7.45 -5.25 -8.26
N MET A 16 6.17 -5.25 -7.87
CA MET A 16 5.29 -4.08 -8.01
C MET A 16 5.71 -2.93 -7.09
N GLY A 17 6.19 -3.21 -5.87
CA GLY A 17 6.78 -2.20 -4.98
C GLY A 17 8.13 -1.65 -5.50
N ALA A 18 8.84 -2.42 -6.31
CA ALA A 18 10.04 -1.97 -7.03
C ALA A 18 9.69 -1.23 -8.34
N ILE A 19 8.68 -1.67 -9.09
CA ILE A 19 8.17 -1.07 -10.32
C ILE A 19 7.55 0.31 -10.02
N MET A 20 6.81 0.47 -8.92
CA MET A 20 6.35 1.80 -8.46
C MET A 20 7.50 2.76 -8.11
N ARG A 21 8.72 2.23 -7.90
CA ARG A 21 9.94 3.05 -7.72
C ARG A 21 10.71 3.29 -9.02
N THR A 22 10.40 2.58 -10.11
CA THR A 22 11.21 2.63 -11.36
C THR A 22 10.43 2.84 -12.67
N THR A 23 9.09 2.96 -12.66
CA THR A 23 8.36 3.23 -13.91
C THR A 23 8.25 4.71 -14.20
N SER A 24 9.20 5.17 -15.01
CA SER A 24 9.18 6.34 -15.89
C SER A 24 8.76 7.68 -15.26
N ASN A 25 9.68 8.64 -15.31
CA ASN A 25 9.46 10.07 -15.03
C ASN A 25 8.49 10.74 -16.04
N VAL A 26 7.66 9.95 -16.74
CA VAL A 26 6.69 10.41 -17.73
C VAL A 26 5.37 10.65 -17.01
N LYS A 27 5.24 11.86 -16.45
CA LYS A 27 3.97 12.32 -15.88
C LYS A 27 2.96 12.49 -17.01
N LYS A 28 1.83 11.78 -16.92
CA LYS A 28 0.69 12.06 -17.78
C LYS A 28 -0.15 13.16 -17.15
N SER A 29 -0.46 14.20 -17.92
CA SER A 29 -1.40 15.23 -17.49
C SER A 29 -2.81 14.65 -17.48
N VAL A 30 -3.52 14.85 -16.38
CA VAL A 30 -4.91 14.44 -16.20
C VAL A 30 -5.72 15.69 -15.91
N ASN A 31 -6.79 15.93 -16.66
CA ASN A 31 -7.72 17.02 -16.37
C ASN A 31 -8.67 16.57 -15.26
N VAL A 32 -8.77 17.37 -14.20
CA VAL A 32 -9.60 17.08 -13.03
C VAL A 32 -10.54 18.25 -12.78
N SER A 33 -11.81 17.93 -12.55
CA SER A 33 -12.83 18.92 -12.18
C SER A 33 -12.85 19.07 -10.67
N LEU A 34 -12.61 20.30 -10.18
CA LEU A 34 -12.66 20.66 -8.76
C LEU A 34 -13.58 21.86 -8.58
N SER A 35 -14.17 22.00 -7.38
CA SER A 35 -15.00 23.16 -7.05
C SER A 35 -14.19 24.46 -7.18
N PRO A 36 -14.76 25.52 -7.80
CA PRO A 36 -14.05 26.80 -7.99
C PRO A 36 -13.53 27.40 -6.68
N GLU A 37 -14.31 27.28 -5.60
CA GLU A 37 -13.96 27.78 -4.27
C GLU A 37 -12.63 27.20 -3.75
N ILE A 38 -12.47 25.88 -3.88
CA ILE A 38 -11.27 25.15 -3.45
C ILE A 38 -10.06 25.54 -4.30
N LEU A 39 -10.26 25.75 -5.62
CA LEU A 39 -9.20 26.19 -6.51
C LEU A 39 -8.72 27.60 -6.15
N GLU A 40 -9.64 28.52 -5.86
CA GLU A 40 -9.30 29.88 -5.46
C GLU A 40 -8.56 29.91 -4.12
N GLU A 41 -9.00 29.14 -3.13
CA GLU A 41 -8.29 29.00 -1.86
C GLU A 41 -6.89 28.39 -2.02
N ALA A 42 -6.78 27.32 -2.81
CA ALA A 42 -5.50 26.69 -3.09
C ALA A 42 -4.53 27.65 -3.80
N ARG A 43 -5.03 28.47 -4.73
CA ARG A 43 -4.24 29.51 -5.41
C ARG A 43 -3.78 30.60 -4.45
N LYS A 44 -4.67 31.10 -3.57
CA LYS A 44 -4.33 32.09 -2.53
C LYS A 44 -3.21 31.58 -1.61
N LEU A 45 -3.27 30.30 -1.25
CA LEU A 45 -2.29 29.63 -0.40
C LEU A 45 -1.06 29.12 -1.16
N LYS A 46 -0.97 29.35 -2.49
CA LYS A 46 0.11 28.85 -3.37
C LYS A 46 0.36 27.34 -3.27
N ILE A 47 -0.69 26.58 -3.03
CA ILE A 47 -0.62 25.12 -2.90
C ILE A 47 -0.40 24.51 -4.29
N ASN A 48 0.54 23.57 -4.37
CA ASN A 48 0.73 22.76 -5.57
C ASN A 48 -0.33 21.65 -5.64
N ILE A 49 -1.47 21.95 -6.27
CA ILE A 49 -2.62 21.05 -6.38
C ILE A 49 -2.23 19.69 -6.99
N SER A 50 -1.33 19.69 -7.97
CA SER A 50 -0.88 18.44 -8.60
C SER A 50 -0.12 17.55 -7.62
N ALA A 51 0.74 18.13 -6.78
CA ALA A 51 1.47 17.38 -5.76
C ALA A 51 0.53 16.80 -4.71
N VAL A 52 -0.39 17.63 -4.18
CA VAL A 52 -1.37 17.21 -3.18
C VAL A 52 -2.28 16.10 -3.70
N LEU A 53 -2.79 16.24 -4.93
CA LEU A 53 -3.62 15.21 -5.54
C LEU A 53 -2.85 13.90 -5.72
N THR A 54 -1.60 13.99 -6.15
CA THR A 54 -0.74 12.81 -6.34
C THR A 54 -0.55 12.08 -5.01
N GLU A 55 -0.22 12.81 -3.95
CA GLU A 55 -0.03 12.23 -2.61
C GLU A 55 -1.32 11.60 -2.07
N ALA A 56 -2.45 12.31 -2.17
CA ALA A 56 -3.74 11.81 -1.73
C ALA A 56 -4.16 10.53 -2.48
N LEU A 57 -3.92 10.47 -3.80
CA LEU A 57 -4.19 9.29 -4.61
C LEU A 57 -3.27 8.12 -4.25
N LEU A 58 -1.98 8.37 -4.05
CA LEU A 58 -1.03 7.34 -3.62
C LEU A 58 -1.43 6.75 -2.26
N GLU A 59 -1.86 7.58 -1.33
CA GLU A 59 -2.30 7.14 -0.02
C GLU A 59 -3.55 6.26 -0.12
N LYS A 60 -4.58 6.69 -0.87
CA LYS A 60 -5.79 5.88 -1.10
C LYS A 60 -5.49 4.55 -1.79
N LEU A 61 -4.59 4.55 -2.78
CA LEU A 61 -4.16 3.32 -3.44
C LEU A 61 -3.40 2.39 -2.48
N ARG A 62 -2.61 2.95 -1.56
CA ARG A 62 -1.87 2.19 -0.55
C ARG A 62 -2.82 1.57 0.47
N GLU A 63 -3.81 2.31 0.93
CA GLU A 63 -4.87 1.83 1.81
C GLU A 63 -5.61 0.64 1.17
N HIS A 64 -6.12 0.80 -0.04
CA HIS A 64 -6.82 -0.28 -0.74
C HIS A 64 -5.95 -1.51 -0.92
N LYS A 65 -4.70 -1.34 -1.39
CA LYS A 65 -3.78 -2.48 -1.53
C LYS A 65 -3.49 -3.18 -0.21
N ARG A 66 -3.43 -2.44 0.90
CA ARG A 66 -3.26 -3.02 2.24
C ARG A 66 -4.48 -3.85 2.62
N GLU A 67 -5.68 -3.33 2.42
CA GLU A 67 -6.93 -4.06 2.69
C GLU A 67 -7.02 -5.34 1.86
N GLU A 68 -6.71 -5.26 0.57
CA GLU A 68 -6.67 -6.44 -0.30
C GLU A 68 -5.64 -7.47 0.18
N TRP A 69 -4.45 -7.00 0.56
CA TRP A 69 -3.41 -7.88 1.10
C TRP A 69 -3.85 -8.57 2.39
N LEU A 70 -4.47 -7.83 3.32
CA LEU A 70 -4.99 -8.40 4.57
C LEU A 70 -6.06 -9.45 4.30
N ARG A 71 -6.98 -9.18 3.38
CA ARG A 71 -8.02 -10.13 2.98
C ARG A 71 -7.42 -11.41 2.39
N ASP A 72 -6.44 -11.28 1.50
CA ASP A 72 -5.80 -12.41 0.85
C ASP A 72 -4.93 -13.24 1.80
N ASN A 73 -4.29 -12.59 2.79
CA ASN A 73 -3.35 -13.24 3.70
C ASN A 73 -3.98 -13.63 5.03
N LYS A 74 -5.26 -13.34 5.26
CA LYS A 74 -5.97 -13.64 6.51
C LYS A 74 -5.75 -15.09 6.97
N LYS A 75 -5.98 -16.06 6.08
CA LYS A 75 -5.80 -17.49 6.42
C LYS A 75 -4.37 -17.84 6.81
N SER A 76 -3.38 -17.25 6.14
CA SER A 76 -1.97 -17.47 6.44
C SER A 76 -1.58 -16.82 7.77
N ILE A 77 -2.10 -15.61 8.04
CA ILE A 77 -1.91 -14.90 9.30
C ILE A 77 -2.52 -15.71 10.45
N ASP A 78 -3.77 -16.19 10.30
CA ASP A 78 -4.45 -17.00 11.30
C ASP A 78 -3.68 -18.29 11.60
N THR A 79 -3.16 -18.97 10.56
CA THR A 79 -2.34 -20.19 10.73
C THR A 79 -1.05 -19.91 11.50
N ILE A 80 -0.37 -18.80 11.19
CA ILE A 80 0.86 -18.41 11.89
C ILE A 80 0.56 -18.02 13.34
N ASN A 81 -0.52 -17.28 13.57
CA ASN A 81 -0.94 -16.88 14.92
C ASN A 81 -1.23 -18.12 15.78
N GLN A 82 -1.99 -19.08 15.25
CA GLN A 82 -2.24 -20.35 15.95
C GLN A 82 -0.93 -21.09 16.26
N TRP A 83 0.00 -21.14 15.31
CA TRP A 83 1.29 -21.79 15.54
C TRP A 83 2.11 -21.08 16.64
N VAL A 84 2.07 -19.75 16.70
CA VAL A 84 2.73 -18.95 17.75
C VAL A 84 2.06 -19.16 19.11
N GLU A 85 0.74 -19.30 19.18
CA GLU A 85 0.03 -19.63 20.43
C GLU A 85 0.42 -21.02 20.95
N GLU A 86 0.58 -21.99 20.04
CA GLU A 86 0.92 -23.37 20.40
C GLU A 86 2.42 -23.56 20.73
N ASN A 87 3.32 -22.86 20.06
CA ASN A 87 4.77 -23.09 20.13
C ASN A 87 5.57 -21.95 20.78
N GLY A 88 4.90 -20.87 21.17
CA GLY A 88 5.53 -19.62 21.60
C GLY A 88 5.99 -18.77 20.42
N SER A 89 6.24 -17.49 20.67
CA SER A 89 6.81 -16.59 19.67
C SER A 89 8.31 -16.82 19.56
N PHE A 90 8.82 -16.79 18.33
CA PHE A 90 10.26 -16.78 18.07
C PHE A 90 11.00 -15.61 18.74
N SER A 91 10.30 -14.57 19.21
CA SER A 91 10.91 -13.43 19.91
C SER A 91 10.76 -13.48 21.44
N ASP A 92 10.21 -14.55 22.00
CA ASP A 92 9.93 -14.61 23.44
C ASP A 92 11.21 -14.57 24.30
N PHE A 93 12.35 -14.99 23.76
CA PHE A 93 13.65 -14.85 24.43
C PHE A 93 14.20 -13.42 24.47
N GLN A 94 13.57 -12.45 23.77
CA GLN A 94 14.01 -11.06 23.70
C GLN A 94 13.09 -10.09 24.45
N ARG A 95 11.98 -10.56 25.05
CA ARG A 95 11.08 -9.71 25.82
C ARG A 95 11.54 -9.64 27.29
N PRO A 96 12.12 -8.52 27.76
CA PRO A 96 12.34 -8.33 29.19
C PRO A 96 10.97 -8.20 29.88
N PHE A 97 10.84 -8.87 31.03
CA PHE A 97 9.68 -8.89 31.91
C PHE A 97 9.54 -7.59 32.71
#